data_AF-A0A5N5LD39-F1
#
_entry.id   AF-A0A5N5LD39-F1
#
_cell.length_a   1.000
_cell.length_b   1.000
_cell.length_c   1.000
_cell.angle_alpha   90.00
_cell.angle_beta   90.00
_cell.angle_gamma   90.00
#
_symmetry.space_group_name_H-M   'P 1'
#
loop_
_entity.id
_entity.type
_entity.pdbx_description
1 polymer ?
#
loop_
_entity_poly.entity_id
_entity_poly.type
_entity_poly.pdbx_seq_one_letter_code
_entity_poly.pdbx_strand_id
1 'polypeptide(L)'
;MYISVAQYNAPPTYLVNKVCGGTDGGGFGDDVLEKIFRGLVAYKGNRPCYVNAPARLPLCITWGVEVEGKVTIATCSEMVMPLGMGNDSMFQPKPFDIEAFTERCKQTYGVPPRVDWATSYYGGHNISLVLQRFGSNIIYSNGLRDPYSIGGVLRNISDTIVAVNAVNGKHT
;
A
#
# COMPACT_ATOMS: atom_id res chain seq x y z
N MET A 1 -0.07 4.43 10.28
CA MET A 1 1.35 4.74 10.56
C MET A 1 2.27 3.84 9.73
N TYR A 2 2.31 2.53 9.98
CA TYR A 2 3.25 1.60 9.35
C TYR A 2 3.26 1.63 7.81
N ILE A 3 2.08 1.65 7.19
CA ILE A 3 1.92 1.75 5.73
C ILE A 3 2.63 3.00 5.15
N SER A 4 2.47 4.15 5.80
CA SER A 4 3.08 5.42 5.37
C SER A 4 4.60 5.41 5.60
N VAL A 5 5.04 4.87 6.73
CA VAL A 5 6.47 4.71 7.07
C VAL A 5 7.18 3.77 6.09
N ALA A 6 6.51 2.70 5.66
CA ALA A 6 7.05 1.76 4.70
C ALA A 6 7.10 2.34 3.27
N GLN A 7 6.11 3.13 2.88
CA GLN A 7 6.01 3.70 1.53
C GLN A 7 6.90 4.92 1.31
N TYR A 8 6.86 5.90 2.21
CA TYR A 8 7.43 7.22 1.95
C TYR A 8 8.76 7.43 2.64
N ASN A 9 9.66 8.12 1.96
CA ASN A 9 10.97 8.49 2.50
C ASN A 9 11.45 9.85 1.94
N ALA A 10 10.52 10.75 1.62
CA ALA A 10 10.81 12.11 1.19
C ALA A 10 10.32 13.11 2.26
N PRO A 11 11.18 13.97 2.82
CA PRO A 11 12.66 13.92 2.74
C PRO A 11 13.21 12.62 3.35
N PRO A 12 14.48 12.22 3.05
CA PRO A 12 15.10 10.95 3.48
C PRO A 12 15.33 10.91 4.98
N THR A 13 14.23 10.71 5.70
CA THR A 13 14.15 10.69 7.17
C THR A 13 14.24 9.27 7.72
N TYR A 14 14.35 8.27 6.84
CA TYR A 14 14.50 6.86 7.16
C TYR A 14 13.49 6.42 8.21
N LEU A 15 12.21 6.70 7.95
CA LEU A 15 11.13 6.58 8.92
C LEU A 15 11.04 5.17 9.54
N VAL A 16 11.34 4.12 8.75
CA VAL A 16 11.39 2.75 9.25
C VAL A 16 12.44 2.64 10.35
N ASN A 17 13.68 3.06 10.09
CA ASN A 17 14.77 3.05 11.05
C ASN A 17 14.43 3.87 12.30
N LYS A 18 13.76 5.02 12.12
CA LYS A 18 13.35 5.89 13.23
C LYS A 18 12.33 5.20 14.14
N VAL A 19 11.32 4.54 13.56
CA VAL A 19 10.30 3.81 14.31
C VAL A 19 10.90 2.59 14.99
N CYS A 20 11.66 1.76 14.25
CA CYS A 20 12.34 0.59 14.81
C CYS A 20 13.29 0.98 15.94
N GLY A 21 14.11 2.03 15.77
CA GLY A 21 14.99 2.51 16.83
C GLY A 21 14.25 2.95 18.09
N GLY A 22 13.04 3.51 17.95
CA GLY A 22 12.18 3.83 19.09
C GLY A 22 11.60 2.58 19.77
N THR A 23 11.18 1.59 18.99
CA THR A 23 10.65 0.31 19.49
C THR A 23 11.73 -0.55 20.16
N ASP A 24 12.93 -0.57 19.60
CA ASP A 24 14.04 -1.44 20.04
C ASP A 24 14.90 -0.79 21.12
N GLY A 25 14.91 0.54 21.24
CA GLY A 25 15.76 1.29 22.17
C GLY A 25 15.40 1.19 23.66
N GLY A 26 14.65 0.15 24.05
CA GLY A 26 14.14 -0.04 25.40
C GLY A 26 14.94 -0.95 26.32
N GLY A 27 14.48 -1.06 27.57
CA GLY A 27 15.01 -1.99 28.55
C GLY A 27 14.55 -3.41 28.30
N PHE A 28 15.34 -4.39 28.74
CA PHE A 28 14.94 -5.79 28.72
C PHE A 28 13.77 -5.98 29.71
N GLY A 29 12.60 -6.43 29.23
CA GLY A 29 11.39 -6.60 30.06
C GLY A 29 10.27 -5.58 29.80
N ASP A 30 10.48 -4.59 28.93
CA ASP A 30 9.42 -3.65 28.54
C ASP A 30 8.24 -4.38 27.85
N ASP A 31 7.02 -4.00 28.21
CA ASP A 31 5.80 -4.55 27.61
C ASP A 31 5.69 -4.22 26.11
N VAL A 32 4.99 -5.07 25.35
CA VAL A 32 4.79 -4.89 23.91
C VAL A 32 4.11 -3.55 23.60
N LEU A 33 3.14 -3.11 24.41
CA LEU A 33 2.47 -1.82 24.20
C LEU A 33 3.42 -0.65 24.41
N GLU A 34 4.34 -0.76 25.37
CA GLU A 34 5.34 0.27 25.62
C GLU A 34 6.32 0.42 24.44
N LYS A 35 6.78 -0.71 23.88
CA LYS A 35 7.64 -0.71 22.68
C LYS A 35 6.93 -0.09 21.47
N ILE A 36 5.66 -0.43 21.25
CA ILE A 36 4.84 0.17 20.18
C ILE A 36 4.66 1.66 20.42
N PHE A 37 4.39 2.08 21.66
CA PHE A 37 4.19 3.48 22.01
C PHE A 37 5.45 4.31 21.78
N ARG A 38 6.64 3.81 22.12
CA ARG A 38 7.91 4.49 21.83
C ARG A 38 8.16 4.64 20.33
N GLY A 39 7.84 3.62 19.52
CA GLY A 39 7.85 3.72 18.06
C GLY A 39 6.91 4.82 17.54
N LEU A 40 5.71 4.92 18.12
CA LEU A 40 4.74 5.99 17.80
C LEU A 40 5.28 7.38 18.17
N VAL A 41 5.89 7.53 19.35
CA VAL A 41 6.53 8.78 19.81
C VAL A 41 7.67 9.17 18.87
N ALA A 42 8.50 8.21 18.45
CA ALA A 42 9.58 8.45 17.48
C ALA A 42 9.02 8.95 16.13
N TYR A 43 7.88 8.43 15.69
CA TYR A 43 7.21 8.85 14.46
C TYR A 43 6.52 10.22 14.57
N LYS A 44 5.67 10.43 15.58
CA LYS A 44 4.81 11.61 15.72
C LYS A 44 5.41 12.77 16.53
N GLY A 45 6.56 12.53 17.18
CA GLY A 45 7.15 13.39 18.19
C GLY A 45 6.48 13.23 19.55
N ASN A 46 7.16 13.65 20.62
CA ASN A 46 6.62 13.59 21.98
C ASN A 46 5.47 14.61 22.15
N ARG A 47 4.27 14.11 22.41
CA ARG A 47 3.05 14.91 22.54
C ARG A 47 2.32 14.54 23.83
N PRO A 48 1.55 15.47 24.43
CA PRO A 48 0.74 15.17 25.62
C PRO A 48 -0.38 14.16 25.34
N CYS A 49 -0.78 14.00 24.07
CA CYS A 49 -1.79 13.04 23.64
C CYS A 49 -1.57 12.63 22.18
N TYR A 50 -1.92 11.38 21.86
CA TYR A 50 -1.91 10.82 20.51
C TYR A 50 -3.33 10.42 20.12
N VAL A 51 -3.97 11.24 19.30
CA VAL A 51 -5.35 10.99 18.86
C VAL A 51 -5.33 10.18 17.57
N ASN A 52 -5.94 9.00 17.60
CA ASN A 52 -6.24 8.21 16.40
C ASN A 52 -7.58 8.69 15.81
N ALA A 53 -7.57 9.87 15.21
CA ALA A 53 -8.77 10.41 14.56
C ALA A 53 -9.05 9.65 13.26
N PRO A 54 -10.34 9.42 12.91
CA PRO A 54 -10.68 8.81 11.64
C PRO A 54 -10.08 9.63 10.50
N ALA A 55 -9.38 8.94 9.61
CA ALA A 55 -8.61 9.56 8.55
C ALA A 55 -9.54 10.37 7.64
N ARG A 56 -9.43 11.70 7.68
CA ARG A 56 -10.00 12.59 6.66
C ARG A 56 -9.11 12.50 5.43
N LEU A 57 -9.11 11.34 4.77
CA LEU A 57 -8.33 11.13 3.57
C LEU A 57 -8.95 11.97 2.45
N PRO A 58 -8.21 12.94 1.86
CA PRO A 58 -8.56 13.39 0.53
C PRO A 58 -8.60 12.19 -0.42
N LEU A 59 -9.51 12.27 -1.40
CA LEU A 59 -9.84 11.26 -2.41
C LEU A 59 -8.63 10.57 -3.09
N CYS A 60 -7.45 11.20 -3.01
CA CYS A 60 -6.22 10.83 -3.71
C CYS A 60 -5.29 9.85 -2.95
N ILE A 61 -5.54 9.51 -1.68
CA ILE A 61 -4.75 8.48 -0.95
C ILE A 61 -5.50 7.16 -0.76
N THR A 62 -6.73 7.09 -1.22
CA THR A 62 -7.59 5.89 -1.20
C THR A 62 -7.48 5.05 -2.47
N TRP A 63 -6.41 5.20 -3.25
CA TRP A 63 -6.11 4.27 -4.34
C TRP A 63 -5.70 2.92 -3.74
N GLY A 64 -6.70 2.07 -3.52
CA GLY A 64 -6.52 0.62 -3.36
C GLY A 64 -6.49 0.05 -1.95
N VAL A 65 -6.48 0.87 -0.91
CA VAL A 65 -6.55 0.38 0.46
C VAL A 65 -7.91 0.77 1.05
N GLU A 66 -8.66 -0.21 1.55
CA GLU A 66 -9.75 0.06 2.50
C GLU A 66 -9.12 0.67 3.76
N VAL A 67 -9.02 2.00 3.79
CA VAL A 67 -8.59 2.70 4.99
C VAL A 67 -9.84 3.02 5.79
N GLU A 68 -10.00 2.31 6.91
CA GLU A 68 -11.08 2.56 7.88
C GLU A 68 -12.49 2.46 7.29
N GLY A 69 -12.70 1.51 6.37
CA GLY A 69 -14.01 1.25 5.79
C GLY A 69 -14.48 2.29 4.77
N LYS A 70 -13.58 3.13 4.26
CA LYS A 70 -13.88 4.08 3.18
C LYS A 70 -13.55 3.48 1.82
N VAL A 71 -14.43 3.76 0.86
CA VAL A 71 -14.32 3.34 -0.53
C VAL A 71 -14.49 4.54 -1.45
N THR A 72 -13.89 4.49 -2.62
CA THR A 72 -14.09 5.50 -3.68
C THR A 72 -14.90 4.90 -4.81
N ILE A 73 -15.49 5.75 -5.65
CA ILE A 73 -16.16 5.28 -6.87
C ILE A 73 -15.19 4.50 -7.78
N ALA A 74 -13.91 4.87 -7.84
CA ALA A 74 -12.90 4.17 -8.64
C ALA A 74 -12.69 2.74 -8.12
N THR A 75 -12.50 2.57 -6.81
CA THR A 75 -12.32 1.24 -6.18
C THR A 75 -13.60 0.41 -6.18
N CYS A 76 -14.77 1.05 -6.13
CA CYS A 76 -16.07 0.40 -6.20
C CYS A 76 -16.53 0.06 -7.63
N SER A 77 -15.78 0.46 -8.65
CA SER A 77 -16.14 0.20 -10.04
C SER A 77 -15.08 -0.64 -10.75
N GLU A 78 -13.88 -0.11 -10.98
CA GLU A 78 -12.87 -0.72 -11.86
C GLU A 78 -11.53 -1.00 -11.17
N MET A 79 -11.13 -0.18 -10.19
CA MET A 79 -9.82 -0.22 -9.54
C MET A 79 -9.87 -1.02 -8.24
N VAL A 80 -10.39 -2.24 -8.31
CA VAL A 80 -10.49 -3.15 -7.15
C VAL A 80 -9.10 -3.69 -6.84
N MET A 81 -8.59 -3.37 -5.65
CA MET A 81 -7.29 -3.88 -5.17
C MET A 81 -7.51 -4.68 -3.89
N PRO A 82 -7.47 -6.02 -3.95
CA PRO A 82 -7.74 -6.87 -2.80
C PRO A 82 -6.54 -6.92 -1.86
N LEU A 83 -6.41 -5.91 -1.00
CA LEU A 83 -5.35 -5.84 0.01
C LEU A 83 -5.85 -6.34 1.36
N GLY A 84 -5.11 -7.30 1.94
CA GLY A 84 -5.41 -7.88 3.25
C GLY A 84 -4.12 -8.20 4.02
N MET A 85 -4.26 -8.47 5.33
CA MET A 85 -3.17 -8.89 6.20
C MET A 85 -3.28 -10.39 6.45
N GLY A 86 -2.23 -11.14 6.09
CA GLY A 86 -2.12 -12.58 6.32
C GLY A 86 -1.37 -12.94 7.60
N ASN A 87 -1.29 -14.25 7.88
CA ASN A 87 -0.52 -14.82 9.00
C ASN A 87 1.00 -14.65 8.85
N ASP A 88 1.46 -14.33 7.65
CA ASP A 88 2.85 -14.04 7.29
C ASP A 88 3.24 -12.57 7.54
N SER A 89 2.30 -11.75 8.03
CA SER A 89 2.55 -10.36 8.40
C SER A 89 2.75 -10.19 9.90
N MET A 90 3.36 -9.07 10.31
CA MET A 90 3.48 -8.67 11.72
C MET A 90 2.17 -8.15 12.34
N PHE A 91 1.06 -8.16 11.59
CA PHE A 91 -0.23 -7.60 12.00
C PHE A 91 -1.24 -8.72 12.25
N GLN A 92 -2.31 -8.38 12.98
CA GLN A 92 -3.42 -9.31 13.15
C GLN A 92 -4.02 -9.66 11.78
N PRO A 93 -4.30 -10.95 11.52
CA PRO A 93 -4.89 -11.37 10.26
C PRO A 93 -6.20 -10.65 10.00
N LYS A 94 -6.29 -10.04 8.83
CA LYS A 94 -7.48 -9.37 8.31
C LYS A 94 -7.48 -9.53 6.80
N PRO A 95 -7.86 -10.71 6.28
CA PRO A 95 -7.92 -10.95 4.85
C PRO A 95 -8.92 -10.01 4.17
N PHE A 96 -8.74 -9.80 2.86
CA PHE A 96 -9.69 -9.02 2.06
C PHE A 96 -10.99 -9.80 1.89
N ASP A 97 -12.11 -9.18 2.26
CA ASP A 97 -13.45 -9.74 2.13
C ASP A 97 -14.20 -9.05 0.98
N ILE A 98 -14.33 -9.76 -0.14
CA ILE A 98 -14.98 -9.23 -1.34
C ILE A 98 -16.49 -9.04 -1.17
N GLU A 99 -17.15 -9.84 -0.33
CA GLU A 99 -18.59 -9.75 -0.11
C GLU A 99 -18.90 -8.49 0.70
N ALA A 100 -18.18 -8.29 1.82
CA ALA A 100 -18.29 -7.09 2.63
C ALA A 100 -17.90 -5.81 1.85
N PHE A 101 -16.87 -5.90 1.00
CA PHE A 101 -16.48 -4.79 0.12
C PHE A 101 -17.57 -4.47 -0.90
N THR A 102 -18.16 -5.48 -1.53
CA THR A 102 -19.24 -5.34 -2.52
C THR A 102 -20.49 -4.72 -1.90
N GLU A 103 -20.91 -5.20 -0.73
CA GLU A 103 -22.06 -4.65 -0.01
C GLU A 103 -21.86 -3.17 0.29
N ARG A 104 -20.69 -2.81 0.80
CA ARG A 104 -20.34 -1.41 1.10
C ARG A 104 -20.36 -0.51 -0.12
N CYS A 105 -19.87 -0.99 -1.26
CA CYS A 105 -19.90 -0.24 -2.52
C CYS A 105 -21.35 -0.01 -3.00
N LYS A 106 -22.21 -1.02 -2.90
CA LYS A 106 -23.65 -0.88 -3.20
C LYS A 106 -24.33 0.12 -2.26
N GLN A 107 -24.03 0.05 -0.96
CA GLN A 107 -24.61 0.98 0.02
C GLN A 107 -24.13 2.42 -0.18
N THR A 108 -22.86 2.62 -0.55
CA THR A 108 -22.26 3.96 -0.66
C THR A 108 -22.55 4.64 -2.00
N TYR A 109 -22.49 3.89 -3.10
CA TYR A 109 -22.54 4.43 -4.47
C TYR A 109 -23.58 3.76 -5.36
N GLY A 110 -24.30 2.73 -4.89
CA GLY A 110 -25.28 2.00 -5.70
C GLY A 110 -24.66 1.11 -6.79
N VAL A 111 -23.33 0.97 -6.82
CA VAL A 111 -22.61 0.20 -7.84
C VAL A 111 -21.89 -1.00 -7.23
N PRO A 112 -21.97 -2.19 -7.85
CA PRO A 112 -21.09 -3.30 -7.51
C PRO A 112 -19.71 -3.16 -8.18
N PRO A 113 -18.63 -3.61 -7.54
CA PRO A 113 -17.31 -3.64 -8.14
C PRO A 113 -17.22 -4.67 -9.28
N ARG A 114 -16.50 -4.32 -10.35
CA ARG A 114 -16.14 -5.23 -11.45
C ARG A 114 -14.72 -5.73 -11.24
N VAL A 115 -14.57 -6.74 -10.39
CA VAL A 115 -13.27 -7.24 -9.89
C VAL A 115 -12.30 -7.59 -11.02
N ASP A 116 -12.78 -8.26 -12.06
CA ASP A 116 -11.93 -8.75 -13.16
C ASP A 116 -11.79 -7.76 -14.32
N TRP A 117 -12.38 -6.57 -14.24
CA TRP A 117 -12.39 -5.64 -15.37
C TRP A 117 -10.97 -5.21 -15.77
N ALA A 118 -10.17 -4.75 -14.81
CA ALA A 118 -8.82 -4.29 -15.08
C ALA A 118 -7.91 -5.42 -15.57
N THR A 119 -8.01 -6.62 -14.99
CA THR A 119 -7.20 -7.77 -15.40
C THR A 119 -7.62 -8.31 -16.77
N SER A 120 -8.90 -8.27 -17.10
CA SER A 120 -9.41 -8.66 -18.42
C SER A 120 -9.05 -7.66 -19.51
N TYR A 121 -9.14 -6.36 -19.20
CA TYR A 121 -8.92 -5.29 -20.17
C TYR A 121 -7.44 -5.02 -20.43
N TYR A 122 -6.62 -4.96 -19.38
CA TYR A 122 -5.19 -4.63 -19.47
C TYR A 122 -4.26 -5.86 -19.53
N GLY A 123 -4.83 -7.07 -19.56
CA GLY A 123 -4.09 -8.32 -19.75
C GLY A 123 -3.70 -9.06 -18.46
N GLY A 124 -3.82 -8.44 -17.29
CA GLY A 124 -3.65 -9.11 -16.00
C GLY A 124 -2.33 -9.88 -15.90
N HIS A 125 -2.40 -11.19 -15.65
CA HIS A 125 -1.20 -12.05 -15.62
C HIS A 125 -0.45 -12.16 -16.95
N ASN A 126 -1.11 -11.86 -18.08
CA ASN A 126 -0.53 -11.83 -19.42
C ASN A 126 -0.06 -10.43 -19.84
N ILE A 127 0.07 -9.47 -18.90
CA ILE A 127 0.46 -8.09 -19.21
C ILE A 127 1.77 -8.00 -20.01
N SER A 128 2.75 -8.85 -19.72
CA SER A 128 4.01 -8.88 -20.47
C SER A 128 3.79 -9.21 -21.95
N LEU A 129 2.91 -10.18 -22.24
CA LEU A 129 2.59 -10.56 -23.62
C LEU A 129 1.80 -9.45 -24.33
N VAL A 130 0.84 -8.83 -23.63
CA VAL A 130 0.04 -7.73 -24.18
C VAL A 130 0.93 -6.53 -24.50
N LEU A 131 1.77 -6.11 -23.55
CA LEU A 131 2.69 -4.99 -23.74
C LEU A 131 3.75 -5.29 -24.79
N GLN A 132 4.26 -6.52 -24.88
CA GLN A 132 5.20 -6.90 -25.93
C GLN A 132 4.60 -6.76 -27.34
N ARG A 133 3.30 -7.04 -27.51
CA ARG A 133 2.62 -6.98 -28.81
C ARG A 133 2.11 -5.59 -29.17
N PHE A 134 1.63 -4.83 -28.19
CA PHE A 134 0.87 -3.60 -28.44
C PHE A 134 1.44 -2.35 -27.74
N GLY A 135 2.37 -2.52 -26.80
CA GLY A 135 3.01 -1.43 -26.08
C GLY A 135 4.28 -0.95 -26.78
N SER A 136 4.66 0.30 -26.54
CA SER A 136 5.98 0.84 -26.88
C SER A 136 6.26 2.10 -26.06
N ASN A 137 7.54 2.42 -25.88
CA ASN A 137 8.01 3.66 -25.25
C ASN A 137 7.51 3.88 -23.81
N ILE A 138 7.62 2.84 -22.97
CA ILE A 138 7.20 2.89 -21.56
C ILE A 138 8.40 2.60 -20.65
N ILE A 139 8.58 3.41 -19.63
CA ILE A 139 9.55 3.17 -18.56
C ILE A 139 8.78 2.88 -17.27
N TYR A 140 8.97 1.67 -16.73
CA TYR A 140 8.46 1.29 -15.42
C TYR A 140 9.53 1.50 -14.36
N SER A 141 9.44 2.60 -13.61
CA SER A 141 10.33 2.85 -12.47
C SER A 141 9.74 2.30 -11.17
N ASN A 142 10.50 1.50 -10.42
CA ASN A 142 10.06 0.96 -9.13
C ASN A 142 11.11 1.16 -8.06
N GLY A 143 10.67 1.57 -6.86
CA GLY A 143 11.48 1.46 -5.65
C GLY A 143 11.28 0.08 -5.01
N LEU A 144 12.33 -0.74 -4.91
CA LEU A 144 12.17 -2.12 -4.38
C LEU A 144 11.88 -2.19 -2.88
N ARG A 145 11.95 -1.07 -2.15
CA ARG A 145 11.47 -0.96 -0.76
C ARG A 145 10.05 -0.40 -0.65
N ASP A 146 9.39 -0.09 -1.77
CA ASP A 146 7.98 0.24 -1.83
C ASP A 146 7.14 -1.04 -1.81
N PRO A 147 6.20 -1.20 -0.85
CA PRO A 147 5.27 -2.33 -0.84
C PRO A 147 4.50 -2.53 -2.16
N TYR A 148 4.22 -1.46 -2.92
CA TYR A 148 3.48 -1.56 -4.19
C TYR A 148 4.31 -2.11 -5.36
N SER A 149 5.64 -2.16 -5.24
CA SER A 149 6.53 -2.65 -6.31
C SER A 149 6.24 -4.11 -6.70
N ILE A 150 5.65 -4.91 -5.80
CA ILE A 150 5.24 -6.28 -6.09
C ILE A 150 4.15 -6.38 -7.18
N GLY A 151 3.34 -5.33 -7.34
CA GLY A 151 2.32 -5.25 -8.38
C GLY A 151 2.82 -4.61 -9.69
N GLY A 152 4.08 -4.16 -9.73
CA GLY A 152 4.66 -3.46 -10.87
C GLY A 152 5.33 -4.38 -11.90
N VAL A 153 5.81 -3.77 -13.00
CA VAL A 153 6.67 -4.43 -13.99
C VAL A 153 8.13 -4.24 -13.58
N LEU A 154 8.79 -5.33 -13.16
CA LEU A 154 10.15 -5.29 -12.59
C LEU A 154 11.26 -5.73 -13.57
N ARG A 155 10.92 -6.08 -14.81
CA ARG A 155 11.85 -6.55 -15.83
C ARG A 155 11.52 -5.93 -17.18
N ASN A 156 12.53 -5.75 -18.02
CA ASN A 156 12.33 -5.31 -19.39
C ASN A 156 11.43 -6.32 -20.14
N ILE A 157 10.47 -5.79 -20.90
CA ILE A 157 9.56 -6.57 -21.75
C ILE A 157 10.02 -6.51 -23.21
N SER A 158 10.58 -5.38 -23.64
CA SER A 158 11.15 -5.16 -24.97
C SER A 158 12.22 -4.05 -24.93
N ASP A 159 12.83 -3.74 -26.07
CA ASP A 159 13.83 -2.65 -26.19
C ASP A 159 13.25 -1.27 -25.86
N THR A 160 11.93 -1.08 -25.98
CA THR A 160 11.24 0.20 -25.71
C THR A 160 10.33 0.14 -24.48
N ILE A 161 10.21 -1.02 -23.83
CA ILE A 161 9.46 -1.20 -22.58
C ILE A 161 10.41 -1.73 -21.53
N VAL A 162 11.01 -0.79 -20.79
CA VAL A 162 12.11 -1.06 -19.87
C VAL A 162 11.68 -0.86 -18.42
N ALA A 163 12.27 -1.64 -17.52
CA ALA A 163 12.08 -1.52 -16.08
C ALA A 163 13.35 -0.96 -15.43
N VAL A 164 13.17 0.06 -14.59
CA VAL A 164 14.25 0.70 -13.84
C VAL A 164 13.97 0.54 -12.35
N ASN A 165 14.75 -0.31 -11.68
CA ASN A 165 14.53 -0.63 -10.28
C ASN A 165 15.57 0.06 -9.38
N ALA A 166 15.11 0.89 -8.47
CA ALA A 166 15.93 1.47 -7.41
C ALA A 166 15.89 0.53 -6.19
N VAL A 167 16.98 -0.19 -5.93
CA VAL A 167 17.07 -1.20 -4.86
C VAL A 167 16.70 -0.65 -3.47
N ASN A 168 17.15 0.57 -3.16
CA ASN A 168 16.81 1.26 -1.93
C ASN A 168 15.67 2.29 -2.10
N GLY A 169 15.09 2.35 -3.30
CA GLY A 169 14.01 3.27 -3.65
C GLY A 169 12.74 2.91 -2.89
N LYS A 170 11.95 3.94 -2.62
CA LYS A 170 10.66 3.91 -1.94
C LYS A 170 9.58 4.31 -2.93
N HIS A 171 8.37 4.62 -2.44
CA HIS A 171 7.28 5.06 -3.30
C HIS A 171 7.65 6.38 -4.00
N THR A 172 7.35 6.47 -5.29
CA THR A 172 7.63 7.62 -6.17
C THR A 172 6.37 8.37 -6.51
#